data_AF-A0AAW5B5W4-F1
#
_entry.id   AF-A0AAW5B5W4-F1
#
_cell.length_a   1.000
_cell.length_b   1.000
_cell.length_c   1.000
_cell.angle_alpha   90.00
_cell.angle_beta   90.00
_cell.angle_gamma   90.00
#
_symmetry.space_group_name_H-M   'P 1'
#
loop_
_entity.id
_entity.type
_entity.pdbx_description
1 polymer ?
#
loop_
_entity_poly.entity_id
_entity_poly.type
_entity_poly.pdbx_seq_one_letter_code
_entity_poly.pdbx_strand_id
1 'polypeptide(L)' 'MQKRLNPEQVLFLAVFVVIVLAAYEFLLPDFTYKSIIFIALGGVSAYIGGTLSTKLIKNQ' A
#
# COMPACT_ATOMS: atom_id res chain seq x y z
N MET A 1 21.07 -5.79 -6.31
CA MET A 1 20.29 -6.75 -7.11
C MET A 1 18.85 -6.25 -7.20
N GLN A 2 18.38 -5.87 -8.39
CA GLN A 2 17.00 -5.41 -8.59
C GLN A 2 16.08 -6.63 -8.56
N LYS A 3 15.46 -6.91 -7.40
CA LYS A 3 14.45 -7.97 -7.30
C LYS A 3 13.24 -7.53 -8.12
N ARG A 4 12.99 -8.19 -9.25
CA ARG A 4 11.73 -8.03 -10.00
C ARG A 4 10.61 -8.54 -9.10
N LEU A 5 9.63 -7.68 -8.83
CA LEU A 5 8.39 -8.08 -8.17
C LEU A 5 7.58 -8.93 -9.15
N ASN A 6 7.10 -10.07 -8.68
CA ASN A 6 6.22 -10.91 -9.48
C ASN A 6 4.83 -10.29 -9.61
N PRO A 7 4.07 -10.62 -10.67
CA PRO A 7 2.73 -10.06 -10.88
C PRO A 7 1.82 -10.21 -9.67
N GLU A 8 1.89 -11.34 -8.96
CA GLU A 8 1.12 -11.59 -7.73
C GLU A 8 1.51 -10.66 -6.58
N GLN A 9 2.80 -10.37 -6.42
CA GLN A 9 3.30 -9.43 -5.41
C GLN A 9 2.87 -8.00 -5.70
N VAL A 10 2.85 -7.63 -6.99
CA VAL A 10 2.37 -6.31 -7.44
C VAL A 10 0.85 -6.19 -7.24
N LEU A 11 0.09 -7.24 -7.57
CA LEU A 11 -1.35 -7.27 -7.36
C LEU A 11 -1.68 -7.14 -5.87
N PHE A 12 -1.03 -7.93 -5.01
CA PHE A 12 -1.19 -7.86 -3.56
C PHE A 12 -0.86 -6.46 -3.04
N LEU A 13 0.25 -5.88 -3.47
CA LEU A 13 0.67 -4.53 -3.10
C LEU A 13 -0.41 -3.50 -3.47
N ALA A 14 -0.89 -3.54 -4.72
CA ALA A 14 -1.89 -2.60 -5.21
C ALA A 14 -3.20 -2.72 -4.42
N VAL A 15 -3.69 -3.94 -4.21
CA VAL A 15 -4.90 -4.21 -3.43
C VAL A 15 -4.74 -3.72 -1.98
N PHE A 16 -3.60 -4.01 -1.36
CA PHE A 16 -3.31 -3.59 0.01
C PHE A 16 -3.33 -2.06 0.16
N VAL A 17 -2.63 -1.35 -0.73
CA VAL A 17 -2.59 0.13 -0.72
C VAL A 17 -3.99 0.70 -0.94
N VAL A 18 -4.75 0.17 -1.90
CA VAL A 18 -6.12 0.63 -2.17
C VAL A 18 -7.03 0.43 -0.97
N ILE A 19 -6.96 -0.71 -0.28
CA ILE A 19 -7.78 -0.97 0.92
C ILE A 19 -7.44 0.03 2.03
N VAL A 20 -6.15 0.27 2.28
CA VAL A 20 -5.72 1.21 3.33
C VAL A 20 -6.17 2.64 3.02
N LEU A 21 -5.98 3.09 1.77
CA LEU A 21 -6.40 4.41 1.33
C LEU A 21 -7.92 4.56 1.32
N ALA A 22 -8.66 3.53 0.91
CA ALA A 22 -10.12 3.53 0.96
C ALA A 22 -10.62 3.60 2.41
N ALA A 23 -10.05 2.80 3.32
CA ALA A 23 -10.40 2.86 4.73
C ALA A 23 -10.16 4.27 5.29
N TYR A 24 -9.02 4.89 4.97
CA TYR A 24 -8.74 6.27 5.34
C TYR A 24 -9.80 7.25 4.80
N GLU A 25 -10.13 7.15 3.52
CA GLU A 25 -11.04 8.08 2.86
C GLU A 25 -12.47 8.00 3.41
N PHE A 26 -12.97 6.78 3.68
CA PHE A 26 -14.34 6.53 4.15
C PHE A 26 -14.50 6.66 5.67
N LEU A 27 -13.49 6.33 6.46
CA LEU A 27 -13.60 6.35 7.93
C LEU A 27 -13.27 7.71 8.53
N LEU A 28 -12.45 8.52 7.87
CA LEU A 28 -12.04 9.83 8.40
C LEU A 28 -12.84 10.97 7.76
N PRO A 29 -13.43 11.86 8.57
CA PRO A 29 -14.12 13.03 8.08
C PRO A 29 -13.16 13.98 7.35
N ASP A 30 -13.68 14.88 6.52
CA ASP A 30 -12.85 15.86 5.81
C ASP A 30 -12.25 16.90 6.76
N PHE A 31 -10.96 17.18 6.59
CA PHE A 31 -10.24 18.23 7.28
C PHE A 31 -9.09 18.77 6.43
N THR A 32 -8.59 19.96 6.76
CA THR A 32 -7.65 20.76 5.94
C THR A 32 -6.41 20.01 5.45
N TYR A 33 -5.89 19.05 6.24
CA TYR A 33 -4.67 18.31 5.92
C TYR A 33 -4.91 16.88 5.44
N LYS A 34 -6.17 16.50 5.16
CA LYS A 34 -6.55 15.12 4.79
C LYS A 34 -5.78 14.63 3.57
N SER A 35 -5.65 15.46 2.53
CA SER A 35 -4.92 15.10 1.31
C SER A 35 -3.41 14.90 1.53
N ILE A 36 -2.78 15.66 2.43
CA ILE A 36 -1.36 15.50 2.75
C ILE A 36 -1.14 14.17 3.48
N ILE A 37 -2.02 13.86 4.42
CA ILE A 37 -1.97 12.59 5.17
C ILE A 37 -2.29 11.42 4.23
N PHE A 38 -3.21 11.58 3.27
CA PHE A 38 -3.50 10.58 2.24
C PHE A 38 -2.25 10.21 1.44
N ILE A 39 -1.48 11.20 0.98
CA ILE A 39 -0.22 10.98 0.24
C ILE A 39 0.81 10.28 1.14
N ALA A 40 0.95 10.73 2.38
CA ALA A 40 1.87 10.11 3.34
C ALA A 40 1.49 8.64 3.63
N LEU A 41 0.21 8.36 3.83
CA LEU A 41 -0.32 7.01 4.01
C LEU A 41 -0.12 6.14 2.77
N GLY A 42 -0.26 6.72 1.57
CA GLY A 42 0.04 6.03 0.31
C GLY A 42 1.49 5.55 0.25
N GLY A 43 2.45 6.42 0.59
CA GLY A 43 3.87 6.06 0.65
C GLY A 43 4.17 4.99 1.71
N VAL A 44 3.63 5.16 2.93
CA VAL A 44 3.85 4.21 4.03
C VAL A 44 3.23 2.84 3.73
N SER A 45 2.00 2.82 3.22
CA SER A 45 1.32 1.58 2.83
C SER A 45 2.02 0.87 1.67
N ALA A 46 2.55 1.59 0.69
CA ALA A 46 3.31 0.99 -0.40
C ALA A 46 4.62 0.34 0.10
N TYR A 47 5.32 0.99 1.02
CA TYR A 47 6.53 0.44 1.63
C TYR A 47 6.23 -0.84 2.46
N ILE A 48 5.21 -0.76 3.32
CA ILE A 48 4.78 -1.88 4.17
C ILE A 48 4.27 -3.04 3.31
N GLY A 49 3.36 -2.75 2.37
CA GLY A 49 2.78 -3.72 1.43
C GLY A 49 3.83 -4.39 0.56
N GLY A 50 4.86 -3.66 0.12
CA GLY A 50 5.95 -4.21 -0.69
C GLY A 50 6.87 -5.12 0.13
N THR A 51 7.11 -4.77 1.38
CA THR A 51 7.87 -5.61 2.32
C THR A 51 7.08 -6.86 2.71
N LEU A 52 5.77 -6.74 2.91
CA LEU A 52 4.88 -7.87 3.19
C LEU A 52 4.76 -8.79 1.99
N SER A 53 4.55 -8.27 0.78
CA SER A 53 4.41 -9.08 -0.43
C SER A 53 5.67 -9.92 -0.69
N THR A 54 6.85 -9.34 -0.48
CA THR A 54 8.13 -10.06 -0.64
C THR A 54 8.41 -11.10 0.45
N LYS A 55 7.81 -10.96 1.64
CA LYS A 55 7.95 -11.93 2.75
C LYS A 55 6.88 -13.03 2.71
N LEU A 56 5.63 -12.68 2.42
CA LEU A 56 4.48 -13.57 2.39
C LEU A 56 4.44 -14.39 1.11
N ILE A 57 4.64 -13.73 -0.04
CA ILE A 57 4.70 -14.39 -1.34
C ILE A 57 6.19 -14.69 -1.58
N LYS A 58 6.68 -15.71 -0.88
CA LYS A 58 7.95 -16.35 -1.27
C LYS A 58 7.68 -17.05 -2.58
N ASN A 59 8.19 -16.47 -3.65
CA ASN A 59 8.22 -17.15 -4.93
C ASN A 59 8.84 -18.54 -4.70
N GLN A 60 8.10 -19.60 -5.03
CA GLN A 60 8.71 -20.91 -5.19
C GLN A 60 9.74 -20.84 -6.31
#